data_AF-A0A367ISM1-F1
#
_entry.id   AF-A0A367ISM1-F1
#
_cell.length_a   1.000
_cell.length_b   1.000
_cell.length_c   1.000
_cell.angle_alpha   90.00
_cell.angle_beta   90.00
_cell.angle_gamma   90.00
#
_symmetry.space_group_name_H-M   'P 1'
#
loop_
_entity.id
_entity.type
_entity.pdbx_description
1 polymer ?
#
loop_
_entity_poly.entity_id
_entity_poly.type
_entity_poly.pdbx_seq_one_letter_code
_entity_poly.pdbx_strand_id
1 'polypeptide(L)'
;MLRSLFLLLLLPFAIAENEYCSGNRFKPTEANCAKFEFSKLKDDGQCTDSSKATNGTFHGIKPKNCTTFYDISDLPNQSMDPEAVKMAELITNVFENGNTVMGYAAAERLGDCRGYTCGYIGFTTGTNDAYAV
;
A
#
# COMPACT_ATOMS: atom_id res chain seq x y z
N MET A 1 15.95 44.19 41.95
CA MET A 1 15.86 44.28 40.48
C MET A 1 16.89 43.29 39.92
N LEU A 2 16.63 42.28 39.11
CA LEU A 2 15.48 41.72 38.42
C LEU A 2 15.90 40.25 38.15
N ARG A 3 15.15 39.24 38.61
CA ARG A 3 15.48 37.83 38.33
C ARG A 3 15.14 37.55 36.87
N SER A 4 16.16 37.41 36.02
CA SER A 4 15.98 37.05 34.60
C SER A 4 15.62 35.56 34.50
N LEU A 5 14.33 35.27 34.35
CA LEU A 5 13.81 33.93 34.09
C LEU A 5 13.80 33.73 32.57
N PHE A 6 14.79 33.01 32.05
CA PHE A 6 14.82 32.58 30.65
C PHE A 6 13.73 31.51 30.45
N LEU A 7 12.61 31.91 29.85
CA LEU A 7 11.52 31.02 29.49
C LEU A 7 11.94 30.25 28.21
N LEU A 8 12.30 28.98 28.35
CA LEU A 8 12.45 28.08 27.20
C LEU A 8 11.06 27.92 26.55
N LEU A 9 10.84 28.60 25.43
CA LEU A 9 9.68 28.35 24.58
C LEU A 9 9.86 26.98 23.93
N LEU A 10 9.28 25.96 24.55
CA LEU A 10 8.95 24.70 23.90
C LEU A 10 7.89 25.02 22.83
N LEU A 11 8.33 25.25 21.60
CA LEU A 11 7.44 25.22 20.43
C LEU A 11 6.90 23.78 20.34
N PRO A 12 5.59 23.56 20.52
CA PRO A 12 5.03 22.27 20.20
C PRO A 12 5.18 22.14 18.68
N PHE A 13 6.04 21.22 18.24
CA PHE A 13 5.91 20.67 16.90
C PHE A 13 4.54 20.00 16.86
N ALA A 14 3.52 20.76 16.44
CA ALA A 14 2.26 20.20 16.03
C ALA A 14 2.59 19.33 14.82
N ILE A 15 2.77 18.03 15.06
CA ILE A 15 2.67 17.03 14.01
C ILE A 15 1.27 17.26 13.46
N ALA A 16 1.18 17.80 12.25
CA ALA A 16 -0.09 17.95 11.56
C ALA A 16 -0.65 16.54 11.35
N GLU A 17 -1.41 16.04 12.33
CA GLU A 17 -2.27 14.88 12.14
C GLU A 17 -3.28 15.31 11.09
N ASN A 18 -3.08 14.82 9.87
CA ASN A 18 -3.98 15.10 8.77
C ASN A 18 -5.38 14.59 9.16
N GLU A 19 -6.33 15.53 9.37
CA GLU A 19 -7.70 15.24 9.78
C GLU A 19 -8.36 14.20 8.86
N TYR A 20 -7.99 14.20 7.58
CA TYR A 20 -8.47 13.25 6.57
C TYR A 20 -8.07 11.79 6.82
N CYS A 21 -7.07 11.53 7.66
CA CYS A 21 -6.56 10.18 7.91
C CYS A 21 -6.46 9.85 9.41
N SER A 22 -7.06 10.70 10.24
CA SER A 22 -7.08 10.53 11.69
C SER A 22 -8.31 9.74 12.14
N GLY A 23 -8.14 8.90 13.17
CA GLY A 23 -9.22 8.15 13.80
C GLY A 23 -9.71 6.89 13.06
N ASN A 24 -10.87 6.37 13.47
CA ASN A 24 -11.44 5.13 12.95
C ASN A 24 -12.31 5.33 11.69
N ARG A 25 -12.42 6.56 11.17
CA ARG A 25 -13.36 6.91 10.08
C ARG A 25 -13.12 6.12 8.79
N PHE A 26 -11.86 5.84 8.49
CA PHE A 26 -11.44 5.10 7.28
C PHE A 26 -10.82 3.75 7.62
N LYS A 27 -10.86 3.32 8.88
CA LYS A 27 -10.36 1.99 9.22
C LYS A 27 -11.22 0.92 8.54
N PRO A 28 -10.59 -0.14 8.03
CA PRO A 28 -11.34 -1.30 7.55
C PRO A 28 -12.22 -1.83 8.70
N THR A 29 -13.48 -2.10 8.38
CA THR A 29 -14.43 -2.75 9.30
C THR A 29 -14.72 -4.14 8.79
N GLU A 30 -14.94 -5.08 9.70
CA GLU A 30 -15.31 -6.46 9.35
C GLU A 30 -16.51 -6.49 8.39
N ALA A 31 -17.51 -5.63 8.62
CA ALA A 31 -18.69 -5.51 7.77
C ALA A 31 -18.38 -5.02 6.34
N ASN A 32 -17.39 -4.14 6.15
CA ASN A 32 -16.98 -3.71 4.82
C ASN A 32 -16.12 -4.77 4.12
N CYS A 33 -15.19 -5.41 4.84
CA CYS A 33 -14.35 -6.49 4.30
C CYS A 33 -15.19 -7.71 3.89
N ALA A 34 -16.25 -8.03 4.65
CA ALA A 34 -17.13 -9.16 4.37
C ALA A 34 -17.84 -9.08 3.01
N LYS A 35 -18.07 -7.87 2.47
CA LYS A 35 -18.75 -7.66 1.17
C LYS A 35 -17.98 -8.23 -0.01
N PHE A 36 -16.67 -8.38 0.13
CA PHE A 36 -15.79 -8.89 -0.93
C PHE A 36 -15.67 -10.42 -0.92
N GLU A 37 -16.17 -11.08 0.12
CA GLU A 37 -16.23 -12.54 0.25
C GLU A 37 -14.89 -13.27 -0.03
N PHE A 38 -13.75 -12.64 0.28
CA PHE A 38 -12.40 -13.18 0.01
C PHE A 38 -12.20 -14.61 0.54
N SER A 39 -12.83 -14.95 1.67
CA SER A 39 -12.75 -16.29 2.26
C SER A 39 -13.42 -17.41 1.44
N LYS A 40 -14.27 -17.06 0.46
CA LYS A 40 -14.91 -18.02 -0.45
C LYS A 40 -14.10 -18.25 -1.73
N LEU A 41 -13.12 -17.39 -2.00
CA LEU A 41 -12.25 -17.53 -3.15
C LEU A 41 -11.21 -18.62 -2.86
N LYS A 42 -10.98 -19.49 -3.83
CA LYS A 42 -9.88 -20.46 -3.80
C LYS A 42 -9.00 -20.19 -4.99
N ASP A 43 -7.80 -19.65 -4.75
CA ASP A 43 -6.81 -19.61 -5.82
C ASP A 43 -6.02 -20.91 -5.81
N ASP A 44 -6.31 -21.78 -6.77
CA ASP A 44 -5.46 -22.91 -7.12
C ASP A 44 -4.53 -22.57 -8.31
N GLY A 45 -4.62 -21.33 -8.81
CA GLY A 45 -3.69 -20.75 -9.76
C GLY A 45 -2.32 -20.54 -9.14
N GLN A 46 -1.25 -20.88 -9.88
CA GLN A 46 0.12 -20.64 -9.43
C GLN A 46 0.98 -19.98 -10.51
N CYS A 47 1.81 -19.06 -10.04
CA CYS A 47 2.95 -18.52 -10.75
C CYS A 47 4.23 -18.93 -10.02
N THR A 48 5.13 -19.62 -10.72
CA THR A 48 6.39 -20.12 -10.12
C THR A 48 7.58 -19.21 -10.44
N ASP A 49 7.54 -18.50 -11.57
CA ASP A 49 8.44 -17.40 -11.94
C ASP A 49 7.85 -16.63 -13.15
N SER A 50 8.39 -15.45 -13.46
CA SER A 50 7.95 -14.54 -14.54
C SER A 50 8.24 -15.03 -15.97
N SER A 51 8.97 -16.15 -16.13
CA SER A 51 9.28 -16.73 -17.44
C SER A 51 8.31 -17.84 -17.85
N LYS A 52 7.40 -18.22 -16.94
CA LYS A 52 6.48 -19.35 -17.11
C LYS A 52 5.04 -18.91 -17.34
N ALA A 53 4.28 -19.80 -17.97
CA ALA A 53 2.84 -19.64 -18.14
C ALA A 53 2.09 -19.94 -16.83
N THR A 54 1.05 -19.16 -16.56
CA THR A 54 0.08 -19.44 -15.49
C THR A 54 -0.64 -20.77 -15.71
N ASN A 55 -0.82 -21.55 -14.64
CA ASN A 55 -1.67 -22.75 -14.64
C ASN A 55 -2.68 -22.69 -13.47
N GLY A 56 -3.84 -23.33 -13.62
CA GLY A 56 -4.91 -23.37 -12.62
C GLY A 56 -6.08 -22.40 -12.87
N THR A 57 -7.01 -22.36 -11.91
CA THR A 57 -8.21 -21.52 -11.90
C THR A 57 -7.95 -20.27 -11.08
N PHE A 58 -7.85 -19.14 -11.75
CA PHE A 58 -7.66 -17.84 -11.11
C PHE A 58 -9.02 -17.17 -10.90
N HIS A 59 -9.33 -16.83 -9.66
CA HIS A 59 -10.50 -16.01 -9.32
C HIS A 59 -10.20 -14.50 -9.41
N GLY A 60 -8.93 -14.13 -9.58
CA GLY A 60 -8.44 -12.76 -9.78
C GLY A 60 -7.85 -12.53 -11.17
N ILE A 61 -6.91 -11.58 -11.28
CA ILE A 61 -6.20 -11.31 -12.53
C ILE A 61 -5.36 -12.53 -12.89
N LYS A 62 -5.53 -13.07 -14.10
CA LYS A 62 -4.66 -14.10 -14.67
C LYS A 62 -3.52 -13.44 -15.45
N PRO A 63 -2.31 -13.30 -14.88
CA PRO A 63 -1.20 -12.65 -15.56
C PRO A 63 -0.74 -13.49 -16.76
N LYS A 64 -0.51 -12.87 -17.93
CA LYS A 64 -0.11 -13.61 -19.14
C LYS A 64 1.26 -14.31 -18.98
N ASN A 65 2.19 -13.68 -18.26
CA ASN A 65 3.57 -14.14 -18.05
C ASN A 65 3.93 -14.17 -16.56
N CYS A 66 2.97 -14.46 -15.68
CA CYS A 66 3.23 -14.50 -14.24
C CYS A 66 3.87 -13.25 -13.65
N THR A 67 3.58 -12.10 -14.26
CA THR A 67 3.97 -10.79 -13.78
C THR A 67 2.94 -9.75 -14.20
N THR A 68 2.78 -8.74 -13.36
CA THR A 68 2.10 -7.48 -13.62
C THR A 68 3.09 -6.36 -13.98
N PHE A 69 4.38 -6.66 -14.18
CA PHE A 69 5.36 -5.68 -14.62
C PHE A 69 4.99 -5.20 -16.03
N TYR A 70 4.43 -4.00 -16.08
CA TYR A 70 4.24 -3.26 -17.31
C TYR A 70 5.54 -2.55 -17.65
N ASP A 71 5.93 -2.56 -18.92
CA ASP A 71 6.99 -1.69 -19.39
C ASP A 71 6.49 -0.25 -19.29
N ILE A 72 7.06 0.48 -18.33
CA ILE A 72 6.74 1.88 -18.06
C ILE A 72 7.78 2.82 -18.67
N SER A 73 8.69 2.33 -19.52
CA SER A 73 9.72 3.16 -20.15
C SER A 73 9.13 4.25 -21.06
N ASP A 74 7.93 4.03 -21.59
CA ASP A 74 7.18 5.00 -22.38
C ASP A 74 6.46 6.07 -21.54
N LEU A 75 6.46 5.97 -20.21
CA LEU A 75 5.91 7.04 -19.37
C LEU A 75 6.73 8.31 -19.56
N PRO A 76 6.07 9.48 -19.70
CA PRO A 76 6.77 10.73 -19.92
C PRO A 76 7.65 11.04 -18.70
N ASN A 77 8.92 11.39 -18.96
CA ASN A 77 9.77 11.93 -17.91
C ASN A 77 9.25 13.33 -17.54
N GLN A 78 8.71 13.46 -16.33
CA GLN A 78 8.15 14.71 -15.83
C GLN A 78 8.76 15.05 -14.47
N SER A 79 9.14 16.32 -14.31
CA SER A 79 9.42 16.86 -12.98
C SER A 79 8.10 17.06 -12.26
N MET A 80 7.97 16.51 -11.07
CA MET A 80 6.81 16.73 -10.20
C MET A 80 7.20 17.64 -9.04
N ASP A 81 6.26 18.48 -8.62
CA ASP A 81 6.41 19.27 -7.40
C ASP A 81 6.57 18.34 -6.18
N PRO A 82 7.55 18.57 -5.29
CA PRO A 82 7.79 17.69 -4.14
C PRO A 82 6.59 17.53 -3.19
N GLU A 83 5.78 18.58 -3.03
CA GLU A 83 4.56 18.50 -2.21
C GLU A 83 3.50 17.65 -2.89
N ALA A 84 3.36 17.76 -4.22
CA ALA A 84 2.49 16.89 -5.00
C ALA A 84 2.91 15.41 -4.93
N VAL A 85 4.22 15.12 -4.99
CA VAL A 85 4.75 13.75 -4.77
C VAL A 85 4.38 13.26 -3.38
N LYS A 86 4.58 14.10 -2.35
CA LYS A 86 4.25 13.69 -0.98
C LYS A 86 2.76 13.44 -0.77
N MET A 87 1.90 14.24 -1.39
CA MET A 87 0.46 14.04 -1.33
C MET A 87 0.03 12.75 -2.03
N ALA A 88 0.56 12.48 -3.23
CA ALA A 88 0.33 11.22 -3.92
C ALA A 88 0.80 10.03 -3.06
N GLU A 89 1.93 10.18 -2.37
CA GLU A 89 2.44 9.13 -1.51
C GLU A 89 1.46 8.77 -0.39
N LEU A 90 0.95 9.80 0.29
CA LEU A 90 0.02 9.66 1.41
C LEU A 90 -1.34 9.11 0.97
N ILE A 91 -1.87 9.57 -0.17
CA ILE A 91 -3.13 9.06 -0.72
C ILE A 91 -3.04 7.55 -0.97
N THR A 92 -1.99 7.11 -1.64
CA THR A 92 -1.73 5.69 -1.88
C THR A 92 -1.60 4.92 -0.57
N ASN A 93 -0.87 5.46 0.42
CA ASN A 93 -0.72 4.79 1.72
C ASN A 93 -2.06 4.62 2.44
N VAL A 94 -2.95 5.61 2.36
CA VAL A 94 -4.27 5.55 2.98
C VAL A 94 -5.13 4.49 2.33
N PHE A 95 -5.05 4.34 1.01
CA PHE A 95 -5.79 3.29 0.30
C PHE A 95 -5.25 1.89 0.59
N GLU A 96 -3.94 1.74 0.71
CA GLU A 96 -3.32 0.44 0.98
C GLU A 96 -3.36 0.03 2.46
N ASN A 97 -3.10 0.97 3.37
CA ASN A 97 -2.84 0.70 4.79
C ASN A 97 -3.87 1.33 5.74
N GLY A 98 -4.83 2.10 5.22
CA GLY A 98 -5.90 2.72 6.01
C GLY A 98 -5.45 3.85 6.95
N ASN A 99 -4.25 4.39 6.78
CA ASN A 99 -3.68 5.47 7.61
C ASN A 99 -2.56 6.23 6.89
N THR A 100 -1.91 7.20 7.53
CA THR A 100 -0.80 8.03 6.97
C THR A 100 0.61 7.58 7.36
N VAL A 101 0.75 6.53 8.17
CA VAL A 101 2.04 5.92 8.51
C VAL A 101 2.48 5.03 7.37
N MET A 102 3.61 5.34 6.75
CA MET A 102 4.09 4.65 5.55
C MET A 102 4.28 3.15 5.79
N GLY A 103 3.54 2.33 5.06
CA GLY A 103 3.47 0.87 5.21
C GLY A 103 4.65 0.08 4.65
N TYR A 104 5.88 0.61 4.68
CA TYR A 104 7.04 -0.10 4.08
C TYR A 104 7.26 -1.51 4.63
N ALA A 105 6.92 -1.75 5.91
CA ALA A 105 7.04 -3.05 6.56
C ALA A 105 5.74 -3.88 6.56
N ALA A 106 4.67 -3.39 5.91
CA ALA A 106 3.40 -4.11 5.84
C ALA A 106 3.59 -5.43 5.10
N ALA A 107 3.02 -6.52 5.62
CA ALA A 107 2.99 -7.83 4.98
C ALA A 107 1.80 -8.60 5.54
N GLU A 108 0.73 -8.75 4.76
CA GLU A 108 -0.50 -9.38 5.18
C GLU A 108 -1.05 -10.31 4.11
N ARG A 109 -1.62 -11.45 4.52
CA ARG A 109 -2.36 -12.34 3.62
C ARG A 109 -3.84 -11.97 3.64
N LEU A 110 -4.25 -11.14 2.68
CA LEU A 110 -5.61 -10.59 2.59
C LEU A 110 -6.67 -11.60 2.14
N GLY A 111 -6.25 -12.74 1.58
CA GLY A 111 -7.16 -13.78 1.08
C GLY A 111 -7.77 -13.45 -0.30
N ASP A 112 -7.21 -12.50 -1.02
CA ASP A 112 -7.69 -11.98 -2.31
C ASP A 112 -7.00 -12.64 -3.51
N CYS A 113 -6.53 -13.88 -3.35
CA CYS A 113 -5.86 -14.64 -4.40
C CYS A 113 -4.53 -14.04 -4.89
N ARG A 114 -3.88 -13.18 -4.10
CA ARG A 114 -2.55 -12.62 -4.45
C ARG A 114 -1.41 -13.08 -3.55
N GLY A 115 -1.68 -14.00 -2.62
CA GLY A 115 -0.71 -14.47 -1.64
C GLY A 115 -0.54 -13.45 -0.50
N TYR A 116 0.70 -13.11 -0.15
CA TYR A 116 0.98 -11.98 0.74
C TYR A 116 1.00 -10.68 -0.07
N THR A 117 0.39 -9.63 0.48
CA THR A 117 0.45 -8.26 0.01
C THR A 117 1.36 -7.46 0.94
N CYS A 118 2.36 -6.81 0.36
CA CYS A 118 3.53 -6.30 1.06
C CYS A 118 3.89 -4.86 0.66
N GLY A 119 4.48 -4.14 1.60
CA GLY A 119 5.10 -2.85 1.39
C GLY A 119 4.11 -1.72 1.12
N TYR A 120 4.68 -0.61 0.66
CA TYR A 120 3.99 0.68 0.56
C TYR A 120 2.85 0.71 -0.49
N ILE A 121 2.98 -0.04 -1.59
CA ILE A 121 2.00 -0.07 -2.70
C ILE A 121 1.35 -1.45 -2.92
N GLY A 122 1.49 -2.37 -1.97
CA GLY A 122 0.85 -3.68 -2.04
C GLY A 122 1.44 -4.61 -3.12
N PHE A 123 2.77 -4.75 -3.15
CA PHE A 123 3.44 -5.81 -3.91
C PHE A 123 2.95 -7.18 -3.44
N THR A 124 2.74 -8.13 -4.35
CA THR A 124 2.19 -9.43 -4.00
C THR A 124 3.04 -10.61 -4.45
N THR A 125 3.11 -11.64 -3.60
CA THR A 125 3.84 -12.87 -3.94
C THR A 125 3.19 -13.63 -5.10
N GLY A 126 1.87 -13.52 -5.28
CA GLY A 126 1.11 -14.18 -6.34
C GLY A 126 1.32 -13.56 -7.72
N THR A 127 1.66 -12.27 -7.80
CA THR A 127 2.02 -11.57 -9.04
C THR A 127 3.53 -11.47 -9.27
N ASN A 128 4.33 -12.08 -8.38
CA ASN A 128 5.79 -12.13 -8.42
C ASN A 128 6.50 -10.76 -8.31
N ASP A 129 5.77 -9.67 -8.13
CA ASP A 129 6.35 -8.33 -8.00
C ASP A 129 6.96 -8.11 -6.61
N ALA A 130 6.43 -8.76 -5.55
CA ALA A 130 7.03 -8.76 -4.20
C ALA A 130 8.39 -9.46 -4.14
N TYR A 131 8.71 -10.32 -5.09
CA TYR A 131 10.02 -10.99 -5.15
C TYR A 131 11.09 -10.11 -5.85
N ALA A 132 10.66 -9.21 -6.73
CA ALA A 132 11.56 -8.41 -7.55
C ALA A 132 12.05 -7.12 -6.85
N VAL A 133 11.43 -6.74 -5.73
CA VAL A 133 11.73 -5.55 -4.93
C VAL A 133 12.31 -5.93 -3.57
#